data_AF-A0A1Y4UCG3-F1
#
_entry.id   AF-A0A1Y4UCG3-F1
#
_cell.length_a   1.000
_cell.length_b   1.000
_cell.length_c   1.000
_cell.angle_alpha   90.00
_cell.angle_beta   90.00
_cell.angle_gamma   90.00
#
_symmetry.space_group_name_H-M   'P 1'
#
loop_
_entity.id
_entity.type
_entity.pdbx_description
1 polymer ?
#
loop_
_entity_poly.entity_id
_entity_poly.type
_entity_poly.pdbx_seq_one_letter_code
_entity_poly.pdbx_strand_id
1 'polypeptide(L)'
;MNKRVLRTIPYKNAGRNIISKAKRISYIKHYIKAETKIIDRKITLVIYVYDRNDLINNIEKPIFQVFITKNDYITRDLRNANIKWLIGRLESLIEMNSVACGDISTENVLNKYFLNLKYKSNGPLSNIIIFQHQILNKRLKIKHNKIKKRIDNKMKEVPKLPKNFLNWIDKKALVNSRYIYYTYSRKKYIDGYCTYCHNNVKVTNPKHRKEGICPVCGCKITFLSIGKAKKVFDIGHVAILQKTKYGFVERCFLVNKSYYTDFKNPDIKMFELTRNFYEGKKVYHYEYRDFKNTGEHRWCEGVINWYLKNTVLYSKNIDTVLSNTIYKYSAMKMFAQRYEGAICNTYLYLRYYLKYPFIEYIVKSGLYNIAYNYIYSYGYGTSLNINGKTLKDILGVPKEYIKYLKDIDATNTELYILRKALECGVYFKSGKELREFNEKYNTTYSNIAVKVLEFAKYSTIYKVEKYIERNMINYKSISNFLLDWDDYIKNAKELEYDIKLKSILYPNDFKKAHDRVVELIRNKKDAEQRERYM
;
A
#
# COMPACT_ATOMS: atom_id res chain seq x y z
N MET A 1 -28.40 -14.46 -29.20
CA MET A 1 -29.34 -15.45 -29.77
C MET A 1 -30.47 -15.72 -28.79
N ASN A 2 -31.70 -16.01 -29.25
CA ASN A 2 -32.86 -16.24 -28.38
C ASN A 2 -32.76 -17.61 -27.66
N LYS A 3 -32.30 -17.59 -26.41
CA LYS A 3 -32.10 -18.81 -25.60
C LYS A 3 -33.36 -19.63 -25.39
N ARG A 4 -34.56 -19.03 -25.39
CA ARG A 4 -35.84 -19.75 -25.24
C ARG A 4 -36.10 -20.62 -26.47
N VAL A 5 -35.92 -20.06 -27.67
CA VAL A 5 -36.06 -20.80 -28.94
C VAL A 5 -34.98 -21.87 -29.06
N LEU A 6 -33.71 -21.56 -28.74
CA LEU A 6 -32.64 -22.57 -28.83
C LEU A 6 -32.81 -23.73 -27.85
N ARG A 7 -33.53 -23.53 -26.73
CA ARG A 7 -33.80 -24.57 -25.73
C ARG A 7 -34.70 -25.67 -26.29
N THR A 8 -35.61 -25.35 -27.20
CA THR A 8 -36.53 -26.33 -27.81
C THR A 8 -35.85 -27.19 -28.88
N ILE A 9 -34.65 -26.82 -29.32
CA ILE A 9 -33.91 -27.61 -30.31
C ILE A 9 -33.33 -28.87 -29.63
N PRO A 10 -33.75 -30.08 -30.04
CA PRO A 10 -33.25 -31.32 -29.45
C PRO A 10 -31.78 -31.51 -29.79
N TYR A 11 -31.05 -32.23 -28.93
CA TYR A 11 -29.76 -32.76 -29.31
C TYR A 11 -29.91 -34.08 -30.06
N LYS A 12 -28.86 -34.49 -30.79
CA LYS A 12 -28.81 -35.78 -31.47
C LYS A 12 -27.83 -36.70 -30.75
N ASN A 13 -28.21 -37.94 -30.50
CA ASN A 13 -27.28 -38.98 -30.04
C ASN A 13 -26.24 -39.28 -31.14
N ALA A 14 -25.08 -39.76 -30.71
CA ALA A 14 -24.05 -40.24 -31.62
C ALA A 14 -24.54 -41.48 -32.38
N GLY A 15 -24.28 -41.53 -33.69
CA GLY A 15 -24.58 -42.72 -34.50
C GLY A 15 -23.51 -43.81 -34.35
N ARG A 16 -23.87 -45.04 -34.73
CA ARG A 16 -22.98 -46.23 -34.67
C ARG A 16 -21.59 -46.00 -35.28
N ASN A 17 -21.50 -45.22 -36.37
CA ASN A 17 -20.24 -44.90 -37.03
C ASN A 17 -19.29 -44.07 -36.16
N ILE A 18 -19.82 -43.10 -35.39
CA ILE A 18 -19.02 -42.26 -34.50
C ILE A 18 -18.52 -43.11 -33.32
N ILE A 19 -19.37 -43.96 -32.76
CA ILE A 19 -19.02 -44.87 -31.66
C ILE A 19 -17.94 -45.87 -32.11
N SER A 20 -18.08 -46.45 -33.31
CA SER A 20 -17.08 -47.36 -33.89
C SER A 20 -15.73 -46.66 -34.08
N LYS A 21 -15.71 -45.43 -34.60
CA LYS A 21 -14.48 -44.63 -34.72
C LYS A 21 -13.85 -44.33 -33.36
N ALA A 22 -14.67 -43.95 -32.36
CA ALA A 22 -14.20 -43.66 -31.00
C ALA A 22 -13.49 -44.87 -30.35
N LYS A 23 -14.00 -46.07 -30.58
CA LYS A 23 -13.38 -47.32 -30.10
C LYS A 23 -12.03 -47.61 -30.78
N ARG A 24 -11.86 -47.22 -32.05
CA ARG A 24 -10.64 -47.51 -32.85
C ARG A 24 -9.53 -46.46 -32.72
N ILE A 25 -9.87 -45.19 -32.50
CA ILE A 25 -8.92 -44.08 -32.55
C ILE A 25 -8.75 -43.51 -31.13
N SER A 26 -7.59 -43.75 -30.52
CA SER A 26 -7.33 -43.38 -29.11
C SER A 26 -6.89 -41.93 -28.90
N TYR A 27 -6.24 -41.30 -29.88
CA TYR A 27 -5.69 -39.94 -29.76
C TYR A 27 -6.74 -38.82 -29.97
N ILE A 28 -7.92 -39.15 -30.50
CA ILE A 28 -9.05 -38.21 -30.60
C ILE A 28 -9.79 -38.21 -29.28
N LYS A 29 -10.03 -37.05 -28.68
CA LYS A 29 -10.76 -36.90 -27.41
C LYS A 29 -12.24 -36.57 -27.61
N HIS A 30 -12.57 -35.90 -28.71
CA HIS A 30 -13.94 -35.49 -29.00
C HIS A 30 -14.31 -35.72 -30.46
N TYR A 31 -15.56 -36.09 -30.69
CA TYR A 31 -16.13 -36.18 -32.03
C TYR A 31 -17.21 -35.12 -32.20
N ILE A 32 -17.34 -34.57 -33.41
CA ILE A 32 -18.41 -33.63 -33.73
C ILE A 32 -19.34 -34.13 -34.82
N LYS A 33 -20.61 -33.76 -34.71
CA LYS A 33 -21.60 -33.88 -35.77
C LYS A 33 -22.21 -32.51 -36.05
N ALA A 34 -22.39 -32.15 -37.31
CA ALA A 34 -22.93 -30.84 -37.68
C ALA A 34 -24.13 -30.94 -38.61
N GLU A 35 -25.07 -30.00 -38.47
CA GLU A 35 -26.19 -29.81 -39.38
C GLU A 35 -26.53 -28.32 -39.49
N THR A 36 -27.21 -27.92 -40.57
CA THR A 36 -27.78 -26.58 -40.68
C THR A 36 -29.29 -26.63 -40.47
N LYS A 37 -29.81 -25.69 -39.69
CA LYS A 37 -31.24 -25.54 -39.40
C LYS A 37 -31.65 -24.09 -39.54
N ILE A 38 -32.89 -23.85 -39.96
CA ILE A 38 -33.50 -22.52 -39.86
C ILE A 38 -34.07 -22.41 -38.45
N ILE A 39 -33.48 -21.57 -37.61
CA ILE A 39 -33.91 -21.33 -36.23
C ILE A 39 -34.12 -19.83 -36.08
N ASP A 40 -35.29 -19.41 -35.59
CA ASP A 40 -35.60 -17.98 -35.38
C ASP A 40 -35.36 -17.16 -36.67
N ARG A 41 -35.86 -17.69 -37.80
CA ARG A 41 -35.71 -17.13 -39.17
C ARG A 41 -34.26 -16.95 -39.63
N LYS A 42 -33.30 -17.65 -39.01
CA LYS A 42 -31.87 -17.57 -39.34
C LYS A 42 -31.30 -18.94 -39.64
N ILE A 43 -30.52 -19.04 -40.71
CA ILE A 43 -29.68 -20.21 -40.96
C ILE A 43 -28.68 -20.30 -39.81
N THR A 44 -28.74 -21.41 -39.09
CA THR A 44 -27.95 -21.70 -37.91
C THR A 44 -27.27 -23.05 -38.09
N LEU A 45 -25.95 -23.06 -38.05
CA LEU A 45 -25.15 -24.26 -37.92
C LEU A 45 -25.24 -24.76 -36.49
N VAL A 46 -25.66 -26.01 -36.32
CA VAL A 46 -25.76 -26.70 -35.04
C VAL A 46 -24.70 -27.79 -34.99
N ILE A 47 -23.83 -27.73 -34.00
CA ILE A 47 -22.74 -28.69 -33.80
C ILE A 47 -22.98 -29.43 -32.49
N TYR A 48 -22.97 -30.75 -32.55
CA TYR A 48 -23.01 -31.65 -31.40
C TYR A 48 -21.60 -32.12 -31.12
N VAL A 49 -21.15 -31.99 -29.87
CA VAL A 49 -19.83 -32.43 -29.42
C VAL A 49 -20.00 -33.60 -28.49
N TYR A 50 -19.33 -34.71 -28.79
CA TYR A 50 -19.36 -35.94 -28.01
C TYR A 50 -17.99 -36.18 -27.38
N ASP A 51 -17.97 -36.61 -26.12
CA ASP A 51 -16.76 -37.06 -25.44
C ASP A 51 -16.44 -38.50 -25.82
N ARG A 52 -15.16 -38.82 -26.07
CA ARG A 52 -14.77 -40.18 -26.45
C ARG A 52 -15.03 -41.20 -25.34
N ASN A 53 -14.77 -40.86 -24.08
CA ASN A 53 -14.94 -41.80 -22.97
C ASN A 53 -16.42 -42.14 -22.80
N ASP A 54 -17.29 -41.15 -22.94
CA ASP A 54 -18.74 -41.36 -22.98
C ASP A 54 -19.11 -42.35 -24.10
N LEU A 55 -18.63 -42.11 -25.32
CA LEU A 55 -18.95 -42.96 -26.48
C LEU A 55 -18.47 -44.41 -26.33
N ILE A 56 -17.30 -44.64 -25.72
CA ILE A 56 -16.77 -46.00 -25.48
C ILE A 56 -17.60 -46.75 -24.46
N ASN A 57 -18.10 -46.02 -23.46
CA ASN A 57 -19.04 -46.52 -22.45
C ASN A 57 -20.50 -46.55 -22.96
N ASN A 58 -20.72 -46.42 -24.27
CA ASN A 58 -22.02 -46.38 -24.94
C ASN A 58 -22.97 -45.26 -24.44
N ILE A 59 -22.42 -44.19 -23.87
CA ILE A 59 -23.13 -42.95 -23.57
C ILE A 59 -23.14 -42.10 -24.85
N GLU A 60 -24.26 -42.12 -25.58
CA GLU A 60 -24.36 -41.49 -26.91
C GLU A 60 -24.65 -39.98 -26.86
N LYS A 61 -24.92 -39.43 -25.67
CA LYS A 61 -25.36 -38.06 -25.47
C LYS A 61 -24.20 -37.08 -25.74
N PRO A 62 -24.41 -35.97 -26.47
CA PRO A 62 -23.39 -34.94 -26.61
C PRO A 62 -23.21 -34.15 -25.31
N ILE A 63 -21.96 -33.78 -25.01
CA ILE A 63 -21.59 -32.94 -23.86
C ILE A 63 -21.85 -31.44 -24.15
N PHE A 64 -21.80 -31.03 -25.41
CA PHE A 64 -22.12 -29.67 -25.84
C PHE A 64 -22.97 -29.65 -27.10
N GLN A 65 -23.83 -28.65 -27.20
CA GLN A 65 -24.48 -28.26 -28.45
C GLN A 65 -24.15 -26.80 -28.76
N VAL A 66 -23.38 -26.57 -29.81
CA VAL A 66 -22.96 -25.24 -30.25
C VAL A 66 -23.90 -24.77 -31.35
N PHE A 67 -24.41 -23.55 -31.23
CA PHE A 67 -25.21 -22.88 -32.24
C PHE A 67 -24.39 -21.73 -32.82
N ILE A 68 -24.24 -21.71 -34.13
CA ILE A 68 -23.50 -20.70 -34.88
C ILE A 68 -24.44 -20.10 -35.93
N THR A 69 -24.62 -18.79 -35.89
CA THR A 69 -25.31 -18.00 -36.93
C THR A 69 -24.27 -17.19 -37.69
N LYS A 70 -24.68 -16.50 -38.77
CA LYS A 70 -23.79 -15.59 -39.53
C LYS A 70 -23.05 -14.56 -38.65
N ASN A 71 -23.67 -14.12 -37.54
CA ASN A 71 -23.19 -12.97 -36.77
C ASN A 71 -22.85 -13.29 -35.31
N ASP A 72 -23.10 -14.52 -34.85
CA ASP A 72 -23.02 -14.84 -33.42
C ASP A 72 -22.94 -16.35 -33.17
N TYR A 73 -22.48 -16.74 -31.98
CA TYR A 73 -22.54 -18.12 -31.52
C TYR A 73 -22.88 -18.23 -30.03
N ILE A 74 -23.41 -19.38 -29.62
CA ILE A 74 -23.62 -19.73 -28.21
C ILE A 74 -23.58 -21.24 -28.03
N THR A 75 -23.06 -21.70 -26.89
CA THR A 75 -22.96 -23.12 -26.57
C THR A 75 -23.92 -23.48 -25.45
N ARG A 76 -24.67 -24.56 -25.62
CA ARG A 76 -25.47 -25.21 -24.58
C ARG A 76 -24.63 -26.31 -23.94
N ASP A 77 -24.40 -26.20 -22.64
CA ASP A 77 -23.73 -27.22 -21.83
C ASP A 77 -24.74 -28.31 -21.43
N LEU A 78 -24.46 -29.55 -21.80
CA LEU A 78 -25.33 -30.71 -21.63
C LEU A 78 -24.79 -31.72 -20.59
N ARG A 79 -23.64 -31.42 -19.97
CA ARG A 79 -22.99 -32.29 -18.97
C ARG A 79 -23.77 -32.39 -17.66
N ASN A 80 -24.53 -31.34 -17.32
CA ASN A 80 -25.34 -31.29 -16.11
C ASN A 80 -26.84 -31.29 -16.46
N ALA A 81 -27.69 -31.72 -15.51
CA ALA A 81 -29.15 -31.67 -15.65
C ALA A 81 -29.67 -30.23 -15.89
N ASN A 82 -29.01 -29.24 -15.26
CA ASN A 82 -29.34 -27.83 -15.43
C ASN A 82 -28.64 -27.24 -16.67
N ILE A 83 -29.46 -26.70 -17.59
CA ILE A 83 -28.98 -26.07 -18.82
C ILE A 83 -28.19 -24.80 -18.50
N LYS A 84 -26.90 -24.80 -18.86
CA LYS A 84 -26.03 -23.62 -18.82
C LYS A 84 -25.72 -23.16 -20.25
N TRP A 85 -25.74 -21.84 -20.46
CA TRP A 85 -25.41 -21.23 -21.76
C TRP A 85 -24.06 -20.55 -21.68
N LEU A 86 -23.11 -21.02 -22.48
CA LEU A 86 -21.74 -20.56 -22.53
C LEU A 86 -21.53 -19.64 -23.74
N ILE A 87 -20.80 -18.56 -23.51
CA ILE A 87 -20.43 -17.57 -24.54
C ILE A 87 -18.95 -17.65 -24.95
N GLY A 88 -18.18 -18.53 -24.28
CA GLY A 88 -16.77 -18.80 -24.58
C GLY A 88 -16.60 -19.60 -25.87
N ARG A 89 -15.40 -19.51 -26.48
CA ARG A 89 -15.06 -20.25 -27.70
C ARG A 89 -15.00 -21.75 -27.40
N LEU A 90 -15.22 -22.57 -28.42
CA LEU A 90 -15.18 -24.02 -28.29
C LEU A 90 -13.79 -24.52 -27.84
N GLU A 91 -12.72 -23.88 -28.30
CA GLU A 91 -11.33 -24.14 -27.85
C GLU A 91 -11.07 -23.83 -26.36
N SER A 92 -11.96 -23.09 -25.68
CA SER A 92 -11.88 -22.88 -24.23
C SER A 92 -12.68 -23.95 -23.46
N LEU A 93 -13.45 -24.78 -24.17
CA LEU A 93 -14.29 -25.83 -23.60
C LEU A 93 -13.72 -27.23 -23.83
N ILE A 94 -13.02 -27.43 -24.95
CA ILE A 94 -12.42 -28.71 -25.36
C ILE A 94 -11.05 -28.48 -26.03
N GLU A 95 -10.24 -29.53 -26.05
CA GLU A 95 -8.95 -29.54 -26.74
C GLU A 95 -9.14 -29.74 -28.26
N MET A 96 -9.13 -28.63 -29.02
CA MET A 96 -9.44 -28.64 -30.45
C MET A 96 -8.48 -29.49 -31.31
N ASN A 97 -7.24 -29.69 -30.88
CA ASN A 97 -6.25 -30.52 -31.58
C ASN A 97 -6.59 -32.02 -31.53
N SER A 98 -7.50 -32.42 -30.64
CA SER A 98 -7.96 -33.81 -30.48
C SER A 98 -9.43 -33.96 -30.87
N VAL A 99 -9.90 -33.17 -31.85
CA VAL A 99 -11.29 -33.20 -32.34
C VAL A 99 -11.34 -33.78 -33.75
N ALA A 100 -12.30 -34.66 -34.03
CA ALA A 100 -12.57 -35.17 -35.37
C ALA A 100 -14.03 -35.01 -35.80
N CYS A 101 -14.26 -34.81 -37.11
CA CYS A 101 -15.59 -34.95 -37.70
C CYS A 101 -16.05 -36.42 -37.61
N GLY A 102 -17.26 -36.64 -37.12
CA GLY A 102 -17.83 -37.98 -36.98
C GLY A 102 -18.04 -38.70 -38.32
N ASP A 103 -18.36 -37.94 -39.37
CA ASP A 103 -18.63 -38.43 -40.72
C ASP A 103 -18.29 -37.37 -41.79
N ILE A 104 -18.22 -37.80 -43.06
CA ILE A 104 -17.95 -36.93 -44.23
C ILE A 104 -19.07 -35.89 -44.40
N SER A 105 -20.32 -36.25 -44.04
CA SER A 105 -21.45 -35.33 -44.13
C SER A 105 -21.28 -34.09 -43.23
N THR A 106 -20.72 -34.27 -42.04
CA THR A 106 -20.40 -33.21 -41.08
C THR A 106 -19.37 -32.26 -41.66
N GLU A 107 -18.31 -32.80 -42.27
CA GLU A 107 -17.28 -32.00 -42.94
C GLU A 107 -17.88 -31.18 -44.10
N ASN A 108 -18.70 -31.80 -44.95
CA ASN A 108 -19.39 -31.11 -46.05
C ASN A 108 -20.32 -30.00 -45.55
N VAL A 109 -21.07 -30.24 -44.47
CA VAL A 109 -21.95 -29.22 -43.85
C VAL A 109 -21.13 -28.04 -43.34
N LEU A 110 -20.03 -28.30 -42.62
CA LEU A 110 -19.17 -27.24 -42.09
C LEU A 110 -18.52 -26.43 -43.21
N ASN A 111 -17.93 -27.10 -44.20
CA ASN A 111 -17.31 -26.46 -45.34
C ASN A 111 -18.33 -25.61 -46.11
N LYS A 112 -19.49 -26.16 -46.46
CA LYS A 112 -20.56 -25.41 -47.15
C LYS A 112 -21.02 -24.19 -46.35
N TYR A 113 -21.21 -24.34 -45.03
CA TYR A 113 -21.65 -23.24 -44.18
C TYR A 113 -20.62 -22.10 -44.15
N PHE A 114 -19.34 -22.40 -43.95
CA PHE A 114 -18.29 -21.37 -43.88
C PHE A 114 -17.91 -20.80 -45.26
N LEU A 115 -18.02 -21.57 -46.33
CA LEU A 115 -17.90 -21.07 -47.71
C LEU A 115 -19.00 -20.03 -48.01
N ASN A 116 -20.25 -20.28 -47.60
CA ASN A 116 -21.34 -19.30 -47.74
C ASN A 116 -21.10 -18.02 -46.92
N LEU A 117 -20.28 -18.11 -45.87
CA LEU A 117 -19.82 -16.96 -45.09
C LEU A 117 -18.53 -16.32 -45.64
N LYS A 118 -18.05 -16.76 -46.81
CA LYS A 118 -16.84 -16.28 -47.51
C LYS A 118 -15.54 -16.54 -46.73
N TYR A 119 -15.47 -17.59 -45.92
CA TYR A 119 -14.21 -18.04 -45.33
C TYR A 119 -13.41 -18.87 -46.35
N LYS A 120 -12.08 -18.73 -46.33
CA LYS A 120 -11.18 -19.61 -47.09
C LYS A 120 -11.27 -21.05 -46.54
N SER A 121 -10.98 -22.03 -47.37
CA SER A 121 -10.96 -23.44 -46.95
C SER A 121 -9.69 -23.74 -46.15
N ASN A 122 -9.69 -23.39 -44.85
CA ASN A 122 -8.60 -23.68 -43.91
C ASN A 122 -8.83 -24.99 -43.14
N GLY A 123 -9.76 -25.83 -43.60
CA GLY A 123 -10.30 -26.99 -42.89
C GLY A 123 -11.54 -26.66 -42.03
N PRO A 124 -12.46 -27.62 -41.87
CA PRO A 124 -13.78 -27.39 -41.25
C PRO A 124 -13.69 -26.96 -39.78
N LEU A 125 -12.75 -27.52 -39.01
CA LEU A 125 -12.54 -27.18 -37.59
C LEU A 125 -11.87 -25.82 -37.41
N SER A 126 -10.87 -25.51 -38.24
CA SER A 126 -10.18 -24.21 -38.25
C SER A 126 -11.15 -23.05 -38.48
N ASN A 127 -12.11 -23.22 -39.39
CA ASN A 127 -13.10 -22.19 -39.66
C ASN A 127 -14.03 -21.91 -38.47
N ILE A 128 -14.38 -22.91 -37.65
CA ILE A 128 -15.11 -22.70 -36.40
C ILE A 128 -14.30 -21.82 -35.46
N ILE A 129 -13.01 -22.14 -35.28
CA ILE A 129 -12.10 -21.41 -34.41
C ILE A 129 -12.00 -19.96 -34.87
N ILE A 130 -11.63 -19.73 -36.13
CA ILE A 130 -11.47 -18.38 -36.71
C ILE A 130 -12.76 -17.57 -36.56
N PHE A 131 -13.92 -18.17 -36.89
CA PHE A 131 -15.22 -17.50 -36.75
C PHE A 131 -15.49 -17.07 -35.30
N GLN A 132 -15.32 -17.98 -34.34
CA GLN A 132 -15.59 -17.69 -32.93
C GLN A 132 -14.63 -16.64 -32.36
N HIS A 133 -13.35 -16.65 -32.76
CA HIS A 133 -12.39 -15.59 -32.44
C HIS A 133 -12.85 -14.23 -32.96
N GLN A 134 -13.28 -14.14 -34.22
CA GLN A 134 -13.76 -12.89 -34.81
C GLN A 134 -15.01 -12.34 -34.09
N ILE A 135 -15.99 -13.20 -33.78
CA ILE A 135 -17.18 -12.80 -33.02
C ILE A 135 -16.80 -12.35 -31.61
N LEU A 136 -15.92 -13.07 -30.91
CA LEU A 136 -15.46 -12.68 -29.57
C LEU A 136 -14.76 -11.33 -29.61
N ASN A 137 -13.86 -11.10 -30.57
CA ASN A 137 -13.17 -9.82 -30.75
C ASN A 137 -14.15 -8.67 -31.00
N LYS A 138 -15.19 -8.90 -31.81
CA LYS A 138 -16.26 -7.91 -32.03
C LYS A 138 -17.05 -7.61 -30.75
N ARG A 139 -17.44 -8.64 -29.99
CA ARG A 139 -18.13 -8.50 -28.70
C ARG A 139 -17.27 -7.73 -27.69
N LEU A 140 -15.97 -8.06 -27.61
CA LEU A 140 -15.00 -7.37 -26.76
C LEU A 140 -14.84 -5.90 -27.18
N LYS A 141 -14.70 -5.60 -28.47
CA LYS A 141 -14.60 -4.22 -28.97
C LYS A 141 -15.80 -3.38 -28.57
N ILE A 142 -17.02 -3.92 -28.67
CA ILE A 142 -18.25 -3.22 -28.22
C ILE A 142 -18.21 -2.96 -26.72
N LYS A 143 -17.86 -3.97 -25.90
CA LYS A 143 -17.74 -3.84 -24.45
C LYS A 143 -16.68 -2.79 -24.07
N HIS A 144 -15.51 -2.87 -24.70
CA HIS A 144 -14.40 -1.94 -24.51
C HIS A 144 -14.81 -0.52 -24.87
N ASN A 145 -15.47 -0.29 -26.00
CA ASN A 145 -15.95 1.03 -26.39
C ASN A 145 -16.93 1.64 -25.37
N LYS A 146 -17.82 0.83 -24.78
CA LYS A 146 -18.72 1.31 -23.70
C LYS A 146 -17.93 1.75 -22.45
N ILE A 147 -16.95 0.95 -22.03
CA ILE A 147 -16.09 1.26 -20.89
C ILE A 147 -15.27 2.53 -21.17
N LYS A 148 -14.62 2.60 -22.34
CA LYS A 148 -13.85 3.77 -22.79
C LYS A 148 -14.67 5.05 -22.75
N LYS A 149 -15.87 5.06 -23.36
CA LYS A 149 -16.77 6.22 -23.35
C LYS A 149 -17.14 6.66 -21.93
N ARG A 150 -17.42 5.72 -21.02
CA ARG A 150 -17.71 6.04 -19.62
C ARG A 150 -16.53 6.73 -18.94
N ILE A 151 -15.33 6.18 -19.11
CA ILE A 151 -14.10 6.73 -18.52
C ILE A 151 -13.79 8.10 -19.13
N ASP A 152 -13.86 8.24 -20.46
CA ASP A 152 -13.57 9.49 -21.15
C ASP A 152 -14.52 10.61 -20.73
N ASN A 153 -15.80 10.30 -20.54
CA ASN A 153 -16.76 11.24 -19.99
C ASN A 153 -16.39 11.67 -18.56
N LYS A 154 -15.91 10.75 -17.72
CA LYS A 154 -15.45 11.09 -16.37
C LYS A 154 -14.19 11.97 -16.40
N MET A 155 -13.26 11.69 -17.32
CA MET A 155 -12.02 12.46 -17.45
C MET A 155 -12.23 13.91 -17.92
N LYS A 156 -13.38 14.24 -18.52
CA LYS A 156 -13.76 15.62 -18.87
C LYS A 156 -13.98 16.51 -17.64
N GLU A 157 -14.24 15.93 -16.47
CA GLU A 157 -14.40 16.69 -15.22
C GLU A 157 -13.07 17.20 -14.65
N VAL A 158 -11.93 16.73 -15.17
CA VAL A 158 -10.61 17.03 -14.61
C VAL A 158 -10.13 18.41 -15.07
N PRO A 159 -9.90 19.37 -14.16
CA PRO A 159 -9.44 20.70 -14.54
C PRO A 159 -8.00 20.73 -15.05
N LYS A 160 -7.61 21.82 -15.70
CA LYS A 160 -6.20 22.10 -16.02
C LYS A 160 -5.39 22.31 -14.73
N LEU A 161 -4.10 21.99 -14.76
CA LEU A 161 -3.21 22.23 -13.63
C LEU A 161 -2.97 23.74 -13.41
N PRO A 162 -2.75 24.19 -12.16
CA PRO A 162 -2.34 25.56 -11.90
C PRO A 162 -1.03 25.91 -12.62
N LYS A 163 -0.93 27.14 -13.15
CA LYS A 163 0.27 27.62 -13.86
C LYS A 163 1.56 27.50 -13.03
N ASN A 164 1.47 27.67 -11.72
CA ASN A 164 2.61 27.61 -10.79
C ASN A 164 2.91 26.20 -10.25
N PHE A 165 2.23 25.15 -10.74
CA PHE A 165 2.36 23.81 -10.18
C PHE A 165 3.78 23.24 -10.35
N LEU A 166 4.37 23.33 -11.54
CA LEU A 166 5.75 22.89 -11.80
C LEU A 166 6.78 23.65 -10.94
N ASN A 167 6.63 24.97 -10.82
CA ASN A 167 7.50 25.78 -9.96
C ASN A 167 7.36 25.38 -8.47
N TRP A 168 6.13 25.07 -8.01
CA TRP A 168 5.93 24.56 -6.66
C TRP A 168 6.58 23.18 -6.48
N ILE A 169 6.55 22.29 -7.47
CA ILE A 169 7.23 21.00 -7.40
C ILE A 169 8.73 21.20 -7.18
N ASP A 170 9.37 22.00 -8.04
CA ASP A 170 10.81 22.28 -7.97
C ASP A 170 11.20 22.92 -6.63
N LYS A 171 10.45 23.94 -6.20
CA LYS A 171 10.81 24.73 -5.03
C LYS A 171 10.38 24.10 -3.70
N LYS A 172 9.29 23.36 -3.64
CA LYS A 172 8.65 22.96 -2.36
C LYS A 172 8.41 21.47 -2.21
N ALA A 173 8.16 20.74 -3.29
CA ALA A 173 7.88 19.31 -3.18
C ALA A 173 9.16 18.47 -3.15
N LEU A 174 10.14 18.79 -4.00
CA LEU A 174 11.41 18.07 -4.11
C LEU A 174 12.50 18.66 -3.21
N VAL A 175 12.23 18.79 -1.91
CA VAL A 175 13.18 19.37 -0.92
C VAL A 175 14.49 18.58 -0.84
N ASN A 176 14.41 17.26 -0.98
CA ASN A 176 15.56 16.35 -1.02
C ASN A 176 16.44 16.52 -2.28
N SER A 177 15.89 17.15 -3.33
CA SER A 177 16.59 17.45 -4.59
C SER A 177 17.13 18.89 -4.61
N ARG A 178 17.69 19.32 -3.47
CA ARG A 178 18.38 20.61 -3.35
C ARG A 178 19.85 20.36 -3.11
N TYR A 179 20.67 20.87 -4.01
CA TYR A 179 22.09 20.54 -4.04
C TYR A 179 22.95 21.79 -4.04
N ILE A 180 24.17 21.63 -3.51
CA ILE A 180 25.29 22.49 -3.88
C ILE A 180 26.29 21.62 -4.63
N TYR A 181 26.44 21.91 -5.93
CA TYR A 181 27.51 21.32 -6.73
C TYR A 181 28.81 22.07 -6.49
N TYR A 182 29.91 21.36 -6.27
CA TYR A 182 31.22 21.97 -6.01
C TYR A 182 32.36 21.21 -6.70
N THR A 183 33.44 21.92 -7.02
CA THR A 183 34.70 21.31 -7.48
C THR A 183 35.62 21.12 -6.28
N TYR A 184 36.16 19.92 -6.10
CA TYR A 184 37.07 19.66 -4.98
C TYR A 184 38.31 20.56 -5.06
N SER A 185 38.67 21.17 -3.93
CA SER A 185 39.87 22.01 -3.79
C SER A 185 40.40 21.90 -2.36
N ARG A 186 41.71 22.09 -2.16
CA ARG A 186 42.34 22.18 -0.83
C ARG A 186 42.14 23.55 -0.17
N LYS A 187 41.51 24.51 -0.86
CA LYS A 187 41.23 25.85 -0.32
C LYS A 187 40.21 25.77 0.82
N LYS A 188 40.36 26.66 1.82
CA LYS A 188 39.41 26.81 2.94
C LYS A 188 37.98 27.09 2.45
N TYR A 189 37.85 27.98 1.46
CA TYR A 189 36.60 28.31 0.78
C TYR A 189 36.60 27.74 -0.63
N ILE A 190 35.57 26.99 -0.97
CA ILE A 190 35.40 26.30 -2.24
C ILE A 190 34.21 26.89 -2.98
N ASP A 191 34.38 27.11 -4.29
CA ASP A 191 33.29 27.53 -5.17
C ASP A 191 32.27 26.42 -5.38
N GLY A 192 31.01 26.80 -5.26
CA GLY A 192 29.89 25.92 -5.59
C GLY A 192 28.73 26.67 -6.21
N TYR A 193 27.72 25.91 -6.62
CA TYR A 193 26.49 26.41 -7.20
C TYR A 193 25.30 25.77 -6.50
N CYS A 194 24.38 26.59 -5.99
CA CYS A 194 23.18 26.10 -5.33
C CYS A 194 22.04 25.90 -6.34
N THR A 195 21.53 24.68 -6.47
CA THR A 195 20.44 24.34 -7.41
C THR A 195 19.07 24.86 -6.97
N TYR A 196 18.95 25.39 -5.74
CA TYR A 196 17.70 25.93 -5.23
C TYR A 196 17.56 27.44 -5.47
N CYS A 197 18.54 28.24 -5.02
CA CYS A 197 18.53 29.69 -5.20
C CYS A 197 19.22 30.15 -6.50
N HIS A 198 19.83 29.23 -7.26
CA HIS A 198 20.51 29.48 -8.53
C HIS A 198 21.69 30.45 -8.45
N ASN A 199 22.28 30.63 -7.27
CA ASN A 199 23.45 31.47 -7.06
C ASN A 199 24.73 30.66 -6.94
N ASN A 200 25.85 31.27 -7.38
CA ASN A 200 27.18 30.83 -7.00
C ASN A 200 27.39 31.09 -5.49
N VAL A 201 28.08 30.18 -4.81
CA VAL A 201 28.26 30.19 -3.36
C VAL A 201 29.69 29.83 -2.99
N LYS A 202 30.16 30.31 -1.84
CA LYS A 202 31.42 29.89 -1.21
C LYS A 202 31.12 28.98 -0.03
N VAL A 203 31.61 27.75 -0.05
CA VAL A 203 31.33 26.74 0.98
C VAL A 203 32.61 26.25 1.63
N THR A 204 32.54 25.86 2.90
CA THR A 204 33.68 25.38 3.69
C THR A 204 33.55 23.88 3.95
N ASN A 205 34.65 23.15 3.76
CA ASN A 205 34.74 21.70 3.98
C ASN A 205 33.55 20.85 3.43
N PRO A 206 33.05 21.10 2.20
CA PRO A 206 31.94 20.33 1.65
C PRO A 206 32.35 18.86 1.45
N LYS A 207 31.48 17.95 1.89
CA LYS A 207 31.67 16.49 1.72
C LYS A 207 30.57 15.93 0.82
N HIS A 208 30.95 15.21 -0.23
CA HIS A 208 30.00 14.58 -1.15
C HIS A 208 28.96 13.75 -0.40
N ARG A 209 27.68 13.95 -0.71
CA ARG A 209 26.49 13.32 -0.08
C ARG A 209 26.32 13.61 1.41
N LYS A 210 26.95 14.67 1.93
CA LYS A 210 26.63 15.21 3.25
C LYS A 210 25.68 16.39 3.13
N GLU A 211 24.80 16.49 4.11
CA GLU A 211 23.90 17.61 4.25
C GLU A 211 24.67 18.87 4.68
N GLY A 212 24.11 20.03 4.35
CA GLY A 212 24.62 21.31 4.73
C GLY A 212 23.57 22.40 4.58
N ILE A 213 24.01 23.63 4.80
CA ILE A 213 23.16 24.82 4.66
C ILE A 213 23.78 25.69 3.57
N CYS A 214 22.95 26.15 2.64
CA CYS A 214 23.39 27.11 1.63
C CYS A 214 23.69 28.47 2.30
N PRO A 215 24.89 29.05 2.11
CA PRO A 215 25.26 30.31 2.76
C PRO A 215 24.49 31.51 2.22
N VAL A 216 23.90 31.41 1.01
CA VAL A 216 23.15 32.52 0.39
C VAL A 216 21.66 32.47 0.74
N CYS A 217 21.02 31.31 0.65
CA CYS A 217 19.56 31.20 0.88
C CYS A 217 19.17 30.55 2.21
N GLY A 218 20.13 30.08 3.01
CA GLY A 218 19.89 29.42 4.29
C GLY A 218 19.18 28.07 4.21
N CYS A 219 18.87 27.57 3.00
CA CYS A 219 18.15 26.31 2.84
C CYS A 219 19.05 25.11 3.11
N LYS A 220 18.47 24.06 3.69
CA LYS A 220 19.09 22.74 3.78
C LYS A 220 19.30 22.17 2.38
N ILE A 221 20.49 21.62 2.15
CA ILE A 221 20.94 21.09 0.86
C ILE A 221 21.80 19.84 1.08
N THR A 222 22.10 19.12 0.00
CA THR A 222 23.14 18.08 -0.02
C THR A 222 24.30 18.52 -0.91
N PHE A 223 25.54 18.35 -0.45
CA PHE A 223 26.73 18.67 -1.25
C PHE A 223 27.05 17.58 -2.27
N LEU A 224 27.33 17.99 -3.51
CA LEU A 224 27.68 17.09 -4.61
C LEU A 224 28.98 17.55 -5.28
N SER A 225 30.04 16.76 -5.13
CA SER A 225 31.26 16.97 -5.91
C SER A 225 31.01 16.69 -7.39
N ILE A 226 31.29 17.66 -8.27
CA ILE A 226 31.06 17.57 -9.72
C ILE A 226 31.72 16.32 -10.32
N GLY A 227 32.98 16.04 -9.96
CA GLY A 227 33.70 14.85 -10.47
C GLY A 227 33.09 13.51 -10.06
N LYS A 228 32.33 13.46 -8.96
CA LYS A 228 31.67 12.24 -8.45
C LYS A 228 30.19 12.15 -8.83
N ALA A 229 29.54 13.28 -9.10
CA ALA A 229 28.10 13.40 -9.28
C ALA A 229 27.66 13.28 -10.76
N LYS A 230 28.10 12.22 -11.46
CA LYS A 230 27.86 12.07 -12.92
C LYS A 230 26.41 11.73 -13.30
N LYS A 231 25.72 10.94 -12.48
CA LYS A 231 24.34 10.47 -12.75
C LYS A 231 23.45 10.74 -11.54
N VAL A 232 23.13 12.01 -11.31
CA VAL A 232 22.21 12.43 -10.23
C VAL A 232 20.80 12.59 -10.78
N PHE A 233 19.89 11.81 -10.21
CA PHE A 233 18.50 11.73 -10.61
C PHE A 233 17.65 11.45 -9.38
N ASP A 234 16.57 12.20 -9.24
CA ASP A 234 15.65 12.10 -8.11
C ASP A 234 14.24 11.80 -8.58
N ILE A 235 13.54 11.03 -7.75
CA ILE A 235 12.14 10.71 -7.91
C ILE A 235 11.36 11.32 -6.75
N GLY A 236 10.23 11.94 -7.04
CA GLY A 236 9.24 12.34 -6.04
C GLY A 236 7.83 11.99 -6.48
N HIS A 237 6.94 11.84 -5.50
CA HIS A 237 5.51 11.74 -5.76
C HIS A 237 4.83 13.01 -5.26
N VAL A 238 3.97 13.60 -6.09
CA VAL A 238 3.21 14.80 -5.73
C VAL A 238 1.74 14.62 -6.03
N ALA A 239 0.89 15.26 -5.24
CA ALA A 239 -0.54 15.27 -5.47
C ALA A 239 -1.11 16.69 -5.48
N ILE A 240 -2.23 16.87 -6.16
CA ILE A 240 -3.04 18.08 -6.12
C ILE A 240 -4.51 17.71 -6.04
N LEU A 241 -5.27 18.47 -5.25
CA LEU A 241 -6.73 18.37 -5.21
C LEU A 241 -7.33 19.44 -6.11
N GLN A 242 -8.36 19.10 -6.90
CA GLN A 242 -9.05 20.06 -7.74
C GLN A 242 -10.56 19.83 -7.67
N LYS A 243 -11.35 20.90 -7.55
CA LYS A 243 -12.81 20.80 -7.54
C LYS A 243 -13.32 20.13 -8.81
N THR A 244 -14.36 19.32 -8.66
CA THR A 244 -15.14 18.73 -9.74
C THR A 244 -16.62 19.04 -9.50
N LYS A 245 -17.50 18.65 -10.43
CA LYS A 245 -18.94 18.91 -10.33
C LYS A 245 -19.57 18.29 -9.07
N TYR A 246 -19.11 17.12 -8.65
CA TYR A 246 -19.72 16.34 -7.57
C TYR A 246 -18.83 16.24 -6.31
N GLY A 247 -17.70 16.96 -6.27
CA GLY A 247 -16.74 16.91 -5.17
C GLY A 247 -15.37 17.41 -5.62
N PHE A 248 -14.36 16.54 -5.57
CA PHE A 248 -13.03 16.87 -6.05
C PHE A 248 -12.28 15.64 -6.59
N VAL A 249 -11.25 15.89 -7.39
CA VAL A 249 -10.30 14.88 -7.86
C VAL A 249 -8.95 15.13 -7.22
N GLU A 250 -8.37 14.09 -6.63
CA GLU A 250 -6.95 14.02 -6.33
C GLU A 250 -6.24 13.49 -7.58
N ARG A 251 -5.22 14.21 -8.03
CA ARG A 251 -4.36 13.80 -9.14
C ARG A 251 -2.96 13.57 -8.59
N CYS A 252 -2.41 12.38 -8.81
CA CYS A 252 -1.08 12.03 -8.33
C CYS A 252 -0.11 11.87 -9.49
N PHE A 253 1.12 12.36 -9.29
CA PHE A 253 2.15 12.40 -10.31
C PHE A 253 3.45 11.79 -9.79
N LEU A 254 4.13 11.05 -10.67
CA LEU A 254 5.55 10.75 -10.55
C LEU A 254 6.33 11.93 -11.15
N VAL A 255 7.26 12.47 -10.38
CA VAL A 255 8.16 13.52 -10.83
C VAL A 255 9.56 12.95 -10.88
N ASN A 256 10.20 13.14 -12.03
CA ASN A 256 11.54 12.72 -12.35
C ASN A 256 12.37 13.98 -12.58
N LYS A 257 13.38 14.22 -11.74
CA LYS A 257 14.29 15.37 -11.86
C LYS A 257 15.70 14.87 -12.14
N SER A 258 16.24 15.23 -13.30
CA SER A 258 17.55 14.79 -13.79
C SER A 258 18.55 15.94 -13.86
N TYR A 259 19.73 15.72 -13.30
CA TYR A 259 20.87 16.65 -13.34
C TYR A 259 21.98 16.16 -14.29
N TYR A 260 21.68 15.20 -15.17
CA TYR A 260 22.70 14.53 -15.98
C TYR A 260 23.37 15.46 -17.01
N THR A 261 22.57 16.25 -17.70
CA THR A 261 23.05 17.12 -18.79
C THR A 261 23.58 18.45 -18.25
N ASP A 262 22.77 19.12 -17.43
CA ASP A 262 23.13 20.39 -16.80
C ASP A 262 22.55 20.44 -15.39
N PHE A 263 23.43 20.49 -14.38
CA PHE A 263 22.99 20.58 -13.00
C PHE A 263 22.46 21.98 -12.62
N LYS A 264 22.75 23.00 -13.42
CA LYS A 264 22.21 24.36 -13.24
C LYS A 264 20.77 24.47 -13.74
N ASN A 265 20.45 23.71 -14.80
CA ASN A 265 19.13 23.65 -15.44
C ASN A 265 18.65 22.19 -15.54
N PRO A 266 18.24 21.56 -14.43
CA PRO A 266 17.82 20.16 -14.42
C PRO A 266 16.53 19.93 -15.22
N ASP A 267 16.45 18.79 -15.93
CA ASP A 267 15.25 18.34 -16.64
C ASP A 267 14.22 17.79 -15.64
N ILE A 268 12.98 18.30 -15.70
CA ILE A 268 11.88 17.87 -14.84
C ILE A 268 10.78 17.27 -15.72
N LYS A 269 10.55 15.97 -15.57
CA LYS A 269 9.46 15.23 -16.21
C LYS A 269 8.41 14.84 -15.19
N MET A 270 7.15 14.91 -15.61
CA MET A 270 6.01 14.61 -14.74
C MET A 270 5.05 13.66 -15.45
N PHE A 271 4.70 12.57 -14.78
CA PHE A 271 3.79 11.55 -15.29
C PHE A 271 2.60 11.43 -14.35
N GLU A 272 1.39 11.70 -14.84
CA GLU A 272 0.18 11.52 -14.04
C GLU A 272 -0.14 10.03 -13.92
N LEU A 273 -0.07 9.50 -12.70
CA LEU A 273 -0.24 8.07 -12.44
C LEU A 273 -1.70 7.73 -12.15
N THR A 274 -2.35 8.52 -11.30
CA THR A 274 -3.69 8.20 -10.78
C THR A 274 -4.58 9.43 -10.66
N ARG A 275 -5.89 9.17 -10.72
CA ARG A 275 -6.96 10.12 -10.44
C ARG A 275 -7.97 9.48 -9.51
N ASN A 276 -8.15 10.03 -8.31
CA ASN A 276 -9.14 9.57 -7.34
C ASN A 276 -10.23 10.64 -7.21
N PHE A 277 -11.45 10.33 -7.65
CA PHE A 277 -12.59 11.23 -7.51
C PHE A 277 -13.31 10.96 -6.20
N TYR A 278 -13.34 11.96 -5.32
CA TYR A 278 -14.03 11.92 -4.03
C TYR A 278 -15.41 12.57 -4.18
N GLU A 279 -16.45 11.75 -4.10
CA GLU A 279 -17.86 12.16 -4.24
C GLU A 279 -18.62 11.73 -2.98
N GLY A 280 -18.67 12.64 -2.00
CA GLY A 280 -19.11 12.32 -0.65
C GLY A 280 -18.17 11.28 -0.01
N LYS A 281 -18.73 10.14 0.41
CA LYS A 281 -17.96 9.01 1.00
C LYS A 281 -17.42 8.04 -0.06
N LYS A 282 -17.87 8.13 -1.32
CA LYS A 282 -17.44 7.23 -2.40
C LYS A 282 -16.17 7.78 -3.04
N VAL A 283 -15.25 6.88 -3.38
CA VAL A 283 -14.02 7.22 -4.11
C VAL A 283 -13.97 6.37 -5.38
N TYR A 284 -13.88 7.03 -6.53
CA TYR A 284 -13.71 6.38 -7.82
C TYR A 284 -12.24 6.46 -8.25
N HIS A 285 -11.61 5.31 -8.41
CA HIS A 285 -10.19 5.18 -8.70
C HIS A 285 -9.95 5.01 -10.19
N TYR A 286 -9.00 5.77 -10.72
CA TYR A 286 -8.52 5.65 -12.08
C TYR A 286 -7.00 5.68 -12.11
N GLU A 287 -6.43 4.91 -13.04
CA GLU A 287 -4.99 4.80 -13.24
C GLU A 287 -4.65 4.85 -14.74
N TYR A 288 -3.49 5.39 -15.06
CA TYR A 288 -3.01 5.47 -16.44
C TYR A 288 -2.16 4.23 -16.76
N ARG A 289 -2.67 3.33 -17.62
CA ARG A 289 -2.03 2.04 -17.94
C ARG A 289 -2.52 1.47 -19.27
N ASP A 290 -1.97 0.33 -19.67
CA ASP A 290 -2.50 -0.49 -20.76
C ASP A 290 -3.94 -0.94 -20.45
N PHE A 291 -4.86 -0.51 -21.31
CA PHE A 291 -6.26 -0.85 -21.24
C PHE A 291 -6.49 -2.31 -21.67
N LYS A 292 -6.74 -3.19 -20.69
CA LYS A 292 -7.14 -4.59 -20.93
C LYS A 292 -6.15 -5.35 -21.84
N ASN A 293 -4.85 -5.04 -21.74
CA ASN A 293 -3.77 -5.64 -22.51
C ASN A 293 -3.99 -5.50 -24.02
N THR A 294 -4.40 -4.31 -24.44
CA THR A 294 -4.63 -3.98 -25.86
C THR A 294 -3.46 -3.23 -26.48
N GLY A 295 -2.45 -2.85 -25.67
CA GLY A 295 -1.37 -1.94 -26.05
C GLY A 295 -1.76 -0.46 -25.99
N GLU A 296 -3.05 -0.15 -25.85
CA GLU A 296 -3.56 1.22 -25.74
C GLU A 296 -3.38 1.74 -24.30
N HIS A 297 -2.38 2.61 -24.08
CA HIS A 297 -2.18 3.28 -22.80
C HIS A 297 -3.17 4.44 -22.62
N ARG A 298 -3.99 4.38 -21.57
CA ARG A 298 -5.03 5.38 -21.28
C ARG A 298 -5.52 5.30 -19.84
N TRP A 299 -6.40 6.23 -19.47
CA TRP A 299 -7.15 6.14 -18.22
C TRP A 299 -8.01 4.88 -18.19
N CYS A 300 -7.83 4.11 -17.12
CA CYS A 300 -8.53 2.87 -16.83
C CYS A 300 -9.18 2.98 -15.45
N GLU A 301 -10.25 2.23 -15.23
CA GLU A 301 -10.73 1.98 -13.86
C GLU A 301 -9.63 1.24 -13.09
N GLY A 302 -9.23 1.85 -11.97
CA GLY A 302 -8.15 1.38 -11.12
C GLY A 302 -8.65 0.82 -9.81
N VAL A 303 -7.71 0.36 -9.01
CA VAL A 303 -7.92 -0.03 -7.61
C VAL A 303 -7.25 0.98 -6.69
N ILE A 304 -7.48 0.86 -5.39
CA ILE A 304 -6.80 1.67 -4.38
C ILE A 304 -5.29 1.53 -4.56
N ASN A 305 -4.62 2.63 -4.90
CA ASN A 305 -3.18 2.64 -5.14
C ASN A 305 -2.40 2.91 -3.86
N TRP A 306 -2.03 1.82 -3.17
CA TRP A 306 -1.25 1.85 -1.92
C TRP A 306 0.21 2.29 -2.09
N TYR A 307 0.72 2.38 -3.33
CA TYR A 307 2.13 2.65 -3.62
C TYR A 307 2.55 4.12 -3.48
N LEU A 308 1.60 5.05 -3.34
CA LEU A 308 1.86 6.49 -3.25
C LEU A 308 2.04 6.97 -1.80
N LYS A 309 2.73 6.18 -0.95
CA LYS A 309 2.90 6.50 0.49
C LYS A 309 3.67 7.80 0.72
N ASN A 310 4.68 8.08 -0.11
CA ASN A 310 5.59 9.22 0.03
C ASN A 310 5.20 10.38 -0.89
N THR A 311 3.94 10.81 -0.81
CA THR A 311 3.39 11.87 -1.67
C THR A 311 3.40 13.22 -0.96
N VAL A 312 3.90 14.26 -1.61
CA VAL A 312 3.81 15.65 -1.13
C VAL A 312 2.59 16.33 -1.75
N LEU A 313 1.74 16.93 -0.92
CA LEU A 313 0.45 17.48 -1.35
C LEU A 313 0.54 18.98 -1.63
N TYR A 314 0.04 19.42 -2.79
CA TYR A 314 -0.10 20.83 -3.13
C TYR A 314 -1.13 21.50 -2.22
N SER A 315 -0.64 22.27 -1.26
CA SER A 315 -1.45 22.76 -0.14
C SER A 315 -2.16 24.09 -0.38
N LYS A 316 -1.80 24.83 -1.44
CA LYS A 316 -2.28 26.21 -1.65
C LYS A 316 -3.80 26.31 -1.84
N ASN A 317 -4.44 25.28 -2.40
CA ASN A 317 -5.87 25.30 -2.73
C ASN A 317 -6.72 24.35 -1.86
N ILE A 318 -6.14 23.70 -0.83
CA ILE A 318 -6.84 22.69 -0.04
C ILE A 318 -8.11 23.25 0.60
N ASP A 319 -8.04 24.39 1.29
CA ASP A 319 -9.21 24.97 1.99
C ASP A 319 -10.35 25.25 1.02
N THR A 320 -10.02 25.83 -0.14
CA THR A 320 -10.99 26.13 -1.19
C THR A 320 -11.63 24.85 -1.71
N VAL A 321 -10.82 23.81 -2.01
CA VAL A 321 -11.32 22.55 -2.55
C VAL A 321 -12.19 21.80 -1.55
N LEU A 322 -11.81 21.79 -0.26
CA LEU A 322 -12.51 21.01 0.77
C LEU A 322 -13.70 21.74 1.43
N SER A 323 -13.81 23.07 1.27
CA SER A 323 -14.80 23.93 1.93
C SER A 323 -16.25 23.41 1.96
N ASN A 324 -16.71 22.77 0.87
CA ASN A 324 -18.08 22.27 0.73
C ASN A 324 -18.13 20.73 0.68
N THR A 325 -17.21 20.08 1.40
CA THR A 325 -17.11 18.62 1.45
C THR A 325 -17.16 18.13 2.89
N ILE A 326 -17.39 16.83 3.07
CA ILE A 326 -17.30 16.16 4.38
C ILE A 326 -15.89 16.25 5.02
N TYR A 327 -14.89 16.72 4.27
CA TYR A 327 -13.50 16.84 4.68
C TYR A 327 -13.10 18.28 5.08
N LYS A 328 -14.05 19.23 5.08
CA LYS A 328 -13.81 20.65 5.41
C LYS A 328 -12.98 20.85 6.68
N TYR A 329 -13.27 20.05 7.71
CA TYR A 329 -12.63 20.18 9.03
C TYR A 329 -11.44 19.25 9.24
N SER A 330 -11.04 18.49 8.21
CA SER A 330 -10.01 17.46 8.32
C SER A 330 -8.63 17.96 8.74
N ALA A 331 -8.37 19.27 8.78
CA ALA A 331 -7.07 19.88 9.09
C ALA A 331 -5.92 19.42 8.15
N MET A 332 -6.25 18.83 7.00
CA MET A 332 -5.27 18.28 6.07
C MET A 332 -4.28 19.31 5.55
N LYS A 333 -4.70 20.57 5.37
CA LYS A 333 -3.77 21.65 4.98
C LYS A 333 -2.69 21.86 6.03
N MET A 334 -3.06 21.94 7.31
CA MET A 334 -2.10 22.07 8.42
C MET A 334 -1.16 20.87 8.43
N PHE A 335 -1.71 19.66 8.31
CA PHE A 335 -0.90 18.45 8.27
C PHE A 335 0.07 18.44 7.07
N ALA A 336 -0.36 18.85 5.88
CA ALA A 336 0.48 18.92 4.68
C ALA A 336 1.51 20.06 4.71
N GLN A 337 1.38 21.03 5.63
CA GLN A 337 2.26 22.19 5.78
C GLN A 337 3.15 22.14 7.03
N ARG A 338 3.05 21.08 7.83
CA ARG A 338 3.78 20.93 9.11
C ARG A 338 5.29 21.11 9.00
N TYR A 339 5.88 20.78 7.85
CA TYR A 339 7.23 21.17 7.46
C TYR A 339 7.34 21.17 5.93
N GLU A 340 8.43 21.73 5.39
CA GLU A 340 8.64 21.80 3.95
C GLU A 340 8.88 20.40 3.35
N GLY A 341 8.13 20.04 2.29
CA GLY A 341 8.18 18.69 1.73
C GLY A 341 7.46 17.64 2.57
N ALA A 342 6.59 18.05 3.49
CA ALA A 342 5.81 17.14 4.32
C ALA A 342 4.97 16.15 3.49
N ILE A 343 5.14 14.87 3.81
CA ILE A 343 4.40 13.78 3.18
C ILE A 343 2.95 13.82 3.67
N CYS A 344 2.01 13.79 2.74
CA CYS A 344 0.58 13.72 2.98
C CYS A 344 -0.07 12.85 1.90
N ASN A 345 -0.21 11.56 2.16
CA ASN A 345 -1.05 10.66 1.39
C ASN A 345 -2.52 11.01 1.64
N THR A 346 -3.16 11.68 0.68
CA THR A 346 -4.54 12.15 0.80
C THR A 346 -5.50 11.01 1.10
N TYR A 347 -5.37 9.88 0.40
CA TYR A 347 -6.28 8.75 0.56
C TYR A 347 -6.25 8.19 1.99
N LEU A 348 -5.07 7.89 2.53
CA LEU A 348 -4.91 7.41 3.91
C LEU A 348 -5.41 8.46 4.90
N TYR A 349 -4.98 9.71 4.74
CA TYR A 349 -5.36 10.81 5.63
C TYR A 349 -6.88 10.96 5.73
N LEU A 350 -7.56 11.10 4.59
CA LEU A 350 -9.00 11.31 4.53
C LEU A 350 -9.80 10.07 4.96
N ARG A 351 -9.32 8.87 4.63
CA ARG A 351 -9.94 7.61 5.10
C ARG A 351 -9.90 7.50 6.62
N TYR A 352 -8.74 7.77 7.22
CA TYR A 352 -8.58 7.70 8.67
C TYR A 352 -9.33 8.83 9.37
N TYR A 353 -9.32 10.05 8.84
CA TYR A 353 -10.14 11.15 9.37
C TYR A 353 -11.63 10.79 9.41
N LEU A 354 -12.18 10.19 8.35
CA LEU A 354 -13.59 9.78 8.35
C LEU A 354 -13.90 8.68 9.37
N LYS A 355 -12.94 7.79 9.61
CA LYS A 355 -13.08 6.71 10.61
C LYS A 355 -12.89 7.23 12.04
N TYR A 356 -11.98 8.20 12.21
CA TYR A 356 -11.51 8.71 13.48
C TYR A 356 -11.41 10.25 13.43
N PRO A 357 -12.52 10.95 13.65
CA PRO A 357 -12.56 12.42 13.58
C PRO A 357 -11.60 13.11 14.55
N PHE A 358 -11.15 12.43 15.62
CA PHE A 358 -10.20 12.99 16.56
C PHE A 358 -8.86 13.41 15.94
N ILE A 359 -8.52 12.87 14.75
CA ILE A 359 -7.35 13.29 13.97
C ILE A 359 -7.35 14.80 13.75
N GLU A 360 -8.52 15.40 13.53
CA GLU A 360 -8.65 16.86 13.42
C GLU A 360 -8.09 17.56 14.66
N TYR A 361 -8.49 17.14 15.86
CA TYR A 361 -8.06 17.78 17.11
C TYR A 361 -6.55 17.60 17.34
N ILE A 362 -6.01 16.42 17.05
CA ILE A 362 -4.58 16.12 17.18
C ILE A 362 -3.77 17.02 16.25
N VAL A 363 -4.16 17.13 14.97
CA VAL A 363 -3.47 17.97 13.98
C VAL A 363 -3.61 19.45 14.31
N LYS A 364 -4.80 19.93 14.68
CA LYS A 364 -5.02 21.32 15.10
C LYS A 364 -4.25 21.68 16.37
N SER A 365 -3.90 20.69 17.18
CA SER A 365 -3.08 20.89 18.38
C SER A 365 -1.58 20.90 18.11
N GLY A 366 -1.13 20.67 16.86
CA GLY A 366 0.28 20.63 16.51
C GLY A 366 0.99 19.31 16.87
N LEU A 367 0.22 18.27 17.23
CA LEU A 367 0.74 16.93 17.53
C LEU A 367 0.86 16.09 16.25
N TYR A 368 1.63 16.60 15.28
CA TYR A 368 1.73 16.02 13.95
C TYR A 368 2.42 14.65 13.94
N ASN A 369 3.40 14.41 14.83
CA ASN A 369 4.07 13.11 14.94
C ASN A 369 3.10 12.02 15.41
N ILE A 370 2.22 12.32 16.36
CA ILE A 370 1.15 11.42 16.81
C ILE A 370 0.17 11.14 15.66
N ALA A 371 -0.30 12.20 14.98
CA ALA A 371 -1.20 12.04 13.83
C ALA A 371 -0.56 11.21 12.71
N TYR A 372 0.71 11.47 12.38
CA TYR A 372 1.45 10.75 11.36
C TYR A 372 1.54 9.26 11.71
N ASN A 373 2.03 8.91 12.89
CA ASN A 373 2.13 7.49 13.27
C ASN A 373 0.76 6.80 13.26
N TYR A 374 -0.30 7.46 13.76
CA TYR A 374 -1.63 6.85 13.76
C TYR A 374 -2.15 6.56 12.35
N ILE A 375 -1.98 7.51 11.42
CA ILE A 375 -2.46 7.39 10.02
C ILE A 375 -1.62 6.38 9.22
N TYR A 376 -0.29 6.41 9.35
CA TYR A 376 0.63 5.67 8.46
C TYR A 376 1.11 4.33 9.01
N SER A 377 1.02 4.10 10.32
CA SER A 377 1.29 2.80 10.96
C SER A 377 0.03 1.96 11.14
N TYR A 378 -1.09 2.34 10.51
CA TYR A 378 -2.40 1.69 10.63
C TYR A 378 -2.91 1.57 12.08
N GLY A 379 -2.54 2.53 12.94
CA GLY A 379 -2.82 2.49 14.36
C GLY A 379 -2.00 1.48 15.18
N TYR A 380 -1.10 0.70 14.56
CA TYR A 380 -0.16 -0.16 15.28
C TYR A 380 0.85 0.69 16.06
N GLY A 381 1.07 0.33 17.33
CA GLY A 381 2.00 1.01 18.22
C GLY A 381 1.48 2.31 18.84
N THR A 382 0.28 2.77 18.49
CA THR A 382 -0.39 3.91 19.12
C THR A 382 -1.48 3.45 20.10
N SER A 383 -1.27 3.61 21.40
CA SER A 383 -2.31 3.38 22.43
C SER A 383 -3.17 4.64 22.65
N LEU A 384 -3.80 5.14 21.58
CA LEU A 384 -4.76 6.25 21.71
C LEU A 384 -6.14 5.70 22.08
N ASN A 385 -6.84 6.40 22.97
CA ASN A 385 -8.23 6.09 23.26
C ASN A 385 -9.12 6.60 22.12
N ILE A 386 -9.50 5.71 21.21
CA ILE A 386 -10.29 6.03 20.02
C ILE A 386 -11.70 6.55 20.34
N ASN A 387 -12.20 6.28 21.55
CA ASN A 387 -13.51 6.73 22.03
C ASN A 387 -13.44 8.04 22.84
N GLY A 388 -12.24 8.60 23.01
CA GLY A 388 -12.03 9.84 23.74
C GLY A 388 -12.69 11.04 23.04
N LYS A 389 -13.37 11.90 23.82
CA LYS A 389 -14.05 13.10 23.30
C LYS A 389 -13.17 14.35 23.40
N THR A 390 -12.21 14.36 24.32
CA THR A 390 -11.25 15.45 24.51
C THR A 390 -9.83 14.97 24.29
N LEU A 391 -8.88 15.91 24.05
CA LEU A 391 -7.46 15.57 23.93
C LEU A 391 -6.93 14.87 25.19
N LYS A 392 -7.42 15.24 26.38
CA LYS A 392 -7.10 14.58 27.65
C LYS A 392 -7.48 13.10 27.58
N ASP A 393 -8.70 12.79 27.12
CA ASP A 393 -9.20 11.42 27.04
C ASP A 393 -8.49 10.61 25.97
N ILE A 394 -8.27 11.21 24.78
CA ILE A 394 -7.60 10.56 23.64
C ILE A 394 -6.14 10.24 23.98
N LEU A 395 -5.43 11.21 24.55
CA LEU A 395 -4.02 11.09 24.91
C LEU A 395 -3.82 10.44 26.27
N GLY A 396 -4.85 10.24 27.10
CA GLY A 396 -4.72 9.60 28.40
C GLY A 396 -3.75 10.29 29.35
N VAL A 397 -3.65 11.63 29.28
CA VAL A 397 -2.78 12.45 30.15
C VAL A 397 -3.53 13.69 30.64
N PRO A 398 -3.24 14.21 31.85
CA PRO A 398 -3.84 15.44 32.35
C PRO A 398 -3.58 16.66 31.45
N LYS A 399 -4.46 17.67 31.55
CA LYS A 399 -4.47 18.84 30.66
C LYS A 399 -3.14 19.62 30.67
N GLU A 400 -2.49 19.71 31.82
CA GLU A 400 -1.20 20.39 31.99
C GLU A 400 -0.09 19.78 31.10
N TYR A 401 -0.05 18.45 31.01
CA TYR A 401 0.95 17.74 30.21
C TYR A 401 0.67 17.75 28.71
N ILE A 402 -0.56 18.10 28.28
CA ILE A 402 -0.86 18.31 26.87
C ILE A 402 -0.01 19.46 26.32
N LYS A 403 0.24 20.51 27.11
CA LYS A 403 1.14 21.61 26.71
C LYS A 403 2.54 21.08 26.43
N TYR A 404 3.06 20.21 27.30
CA TYR A 404 4.41 19.66 27.16
C TYR A 404 4.55 18.82 25.89
N LEU A 405 3.54 18.00 25.58
CA LEU A 405 3.52 17.21 24.34
C LEU A 405 3.48 18.10 23.09
N LYS A 406 2.74 19.21 23.14
CA LYS A 406 2.63 20.16 22.03
C LYS A 406 3.93 20.91 21.79
N ASP A 407 4.61 21.35 22.86
CA ASP A 407 5.85 22.14 22.78
C ASP A 407 6.96 21.38 22.04
N ILE A 408 6.90 20.05 22.06
CA ILE A 408 7.90 19.19 21.42
C ILE A 408 7.38 18.49 20.15
N ASP A 409 6.10 18.62 19.79
CA ASP A 409 5.42 17.74 18.80
C ASP A 409 5.74 16.26 19.10
N ALA A 410 5.26 15.80 20.26
CA ALA A 410 5.67 14.52 20.83
C ALA A 410 5.42 13.34 19.88
N THR A 411 6.35 12.39 19.90
CA THR A 411 6.22 11.07 19.31
C THR A 411 5.34 10.17 20.18
N ASN A 412 4.92 9.03 19.62
CA ASN A 412 4.20 8.02 20.41
C ASN A 412 5.02 7.49 21.59
N THR A 413 6.34 7.40 21.42
CA THR A 413 7.25 6.94 22.46
C THR A 413 7.32 7.95 23.60
N GLU A 414 7.45 9.24 23.29
CA GLU A 414 7.42 10.30 24.31
C GLU A 414 6.07 10.32 25.05
N LEU A 415 4.94 10.14 24.35
CA LEU A 415 3.62 9.99 24.98
C LEU A 415 3.56 8.78 25.91
N TYR A 416 4.09 7.63 25.47
CA TYR A 416 4.12 6.41 26.27
C TYR A 416 4.98 6.58 27.54
N ILE A 417 6.18 7.15 27.41
CA ILE A 417 7.07 7.45 28.54
C ILE A 417 6.41 8.40 29.52
N LEU A 418 5.75 9.45 29.03
CA LEU A 418 5.03 10.38 29.89
C LEU A 418 3.95 9.66 30.70
N ARG A 419 3.13 8.82 30.08
CA ARG A 419 2.10 8.04 30.80
C ARG A 419 2.73 7.13 31.85
N LYS A 420 3.83 6.45 31.51
CA LYS A 420 4.57 5.60 32.46
C LYS A 420 5.17 6.39 33.62
N ALA A 421 5.65 7.60 33.36
CA ALA A 421 6.15 8.47 34.42
C ALA A 421 5.01 8.84 35.38
N LEU A 422 3.85 9.24 34.86
CA LEU A 422 2.67 9.54 35.67
C LEU A 422 2.18 8.34 36.50
N GLU A 423 2.16 7.13 35.91
CA GLU A 423 1.85 5.88 36.64
C GLU A 423 2.85 5.61 37.79
N CYS A 424 4.11 6.02 37.62
CA CYS A 424 5.16 5.88 38.63
C CYS A 424 5.19 7.05 39.63
N GLY A 425 4.32 8.05 39.52
CA GLY A 425 4.36 9.27 40.35
C GLY A 425 5.56 10.17 40.04
N VAL A 426 6.12 10.06 38.84
CA VAL A 426 7.26 10.84 38.36
C VAL A 426 6.75 11.94 37.43
N TYR A 427 7.10 13.19 37.74
CA TYR A 427 6.58 14.36 37.04
C TYR A 427 7.71 15.14 36.36
N PHE A 428 7.68 15.19 35.03
CA PHE A 428 8.53 16.09 34.26
C PHE A 428 8.05 17.54 34.43
N LYS A 429 8.99 18.49 34.43
CA LYS A 429 8.73 19.94 34.56
C LYS A 429 8.44 20.61 33.22
N SER A 430 8.86 19.99 32.12
CA SER A 430 8.65 20.52 30.77
C SER A 430 8.67 19.43 29.71
N GLY A 431 8.18 19.76 28.50
CA GLY A 431 8.32 18.89 27.34
C GLY A 431 9.79 18.65 26.94
N LYS A 432 10.66 19.65 27.12
CA LYS A 432 12.10 19.52 26.85
C LYS A 432 12.74 18.46 27.74
N GLU A 433 12.43 18.46 29.04
CA GLU A 433 12.94 17.45 29.98
C GLU A 433 12.46 16.04 29.62
N LEU A 434 11.19 15.90 29.23
CA LEU A 434 10.65 14.63 28.72
C LEU A 434 11.44 14.16 27.47
N ARG A 435 11.74 15.06 26.54
CA ARG A 435 12.51 14.74 25.33
C ARG A 435 13.93 14.33 25.66
N GLU A 436 14.63 15.10 26.50
CA GLU A 436 16.00 14.79 26.92
C GLU A 436 16.07 13.43 27.63
N PHE A 437 15.10 13.15 28.51
CA PHE A 437 14.98 11.84 29.15
C PHE A 437 14.75 10.73 28.13
N ASN A 438 13.84 10.93 27.18
CA ASN A 438 13.58 9.98 26.10
C ASN A 438 14.83 9.78 25.22
N GLU A 439 15.53 10.82 24.78
CA GLU A 439 16.74 10.72 23.97
C GLU A 439 17.87 9.98 24.70
N LYS A 440 18.00 10.17 26.02
CA LYS A 440 19.02 9.51 26.85
C LYS A 440 18.75 8.02 27.06
N TYR A 441 17.49 7.63 27.24
CA TYR A 441 17.13 6.29 27.72
C TYR A 441 16.32 5.43 26.75
N ASN A 442 15.80 5.99 25.67
CA ASN A 442 15.07 5.23 24.66
C ASN A 442 16.06 4.56 23.70
N THR A 443 16.07 3.23 23.68
CA THR A 443 16.86 2.46 22.71
C THR A 443 15.97 1.46 21.97
N THR A 444 16.36 1.09 20.75
CA THR A 444 15.57 0.25 19.83
C THR A 444 15.18 -1.12 20.40
N TYR A 445 15.84 -1.60 21.45
CA TYR A 445 15.73 -2.98 21.93
C TYR A 445 15.54 -3.14 23.45
N SER A 446 15.30 -2.07 24.23
CA SER A 446 15.13 -2.22 25.68
C SER A 446 14.22 -1.17 26.33
N ASN A 447 13.45 -1.63 27.33
CA ASN A 447 12.58 -0.81 28.18
C ASN A 447 13.36 0.01 29.23
N ILE A 448 14.59 0.46 28.93
CA ILE A 448 15.47 1.19 29.87
C ILE A 448 14.74 2.38 30.47
N ALA A 449 14.15 3.24 29.63
CA ALA A 449 13.41 4.42 30.08
C ALA A 449 12.31 4.06 31.10
N VAL A 450 11.56 2.98 30.86
CA VAL A 450 10.52 2.51 31.78
C VAL A 450 11.14 2.00 33.09
N LYS A 451 12.24 1.24 33.03
CA LYS A 451 12.94 0.75 34.23
C LYS A 451 13.46 1.89 35.10
N VAL A 452 14.04 2.92 34.48
CA VAL A 452 14.49 4.12 35.20
C VAL A 452 13.32 4.80 35.92
N LEU A 453 12.15 4.89 35.29
CA LEU A 453 10.93 5.42 35.92
C LEU A 453 10.41 4.53 37.07
N GLU A 454 10.44 3.21 36.90
CA GLU A 454 10.06 2.25 37.94
C GLU A 454 10.94 2.36 39.19
N PHE A 455 12.24 2.58 39.04
CA PHE A 455 13.14 2.85 40.17
C PHE A 455 12.90 4.25 40.76
N ALA A 456 12.68 5.26 39.91
CA ALA A 456 12.43 6.62 40.33
C ALA A 456 11.13 6.76 41.15
N LYS A 457 10.18 5.82 41.00
CA LYS A 457 8.98 5.70 41.87
C LYS A 457 9.32 5.70 43.37
N TYR A 458 10.44 5.10 43.75
CA TYR A 458 10.87 5.02 45.16
C TYR A 458 11.81 6.17 45.56
N SER A 459 12.12 7.09 44.64
CA SER A 459 13.11 8.15 44.85
C SER A 459 12.92 9.35 43.89
N THR A 460 13.94 9.68 43.08
CA THR A 460 13.96 10.76 42.09
C THR A 460 14.80 10.30 40.90
N ILE A 461 14.48 10.77 39.69
CA ILE A 461 15.28 10.49 38.47
C ILE A 461 16.77 10.76 38.74
N TYR A 462 17.13 11.94 39.23
CA TYR A 462 18.53 12.33 39.50
C TYR A 462 19.30 11.30 40.36
N LYS A 463 18.69 10.78 41.44
CA LYS A 463 19.32 9.76 42.30
C LYS A 463 19.52 8.43 41.57
N VAL A 464 18.54 8.04 40.74
CA VAL A 464 18.65 6.84 39.89
C VAL A 464 19.79 7.02 38.88
N GLU A 465 19.84 8.16 38.19
CA GLU A 465 20.90 8.45 37.20
C GLU A 465 22.30 8.42 37.84
N LYS A 466 22.46 9.08 38.99
CA LYS A 466 23.74 9.08 39.73
C LYS A 466 24.15 7.69 40.17
N TYR A 467 23.18 6.83 40.53
CA TYR A 467 23.47 5.45 40.91
C TYR A 467 23.85 4.58 39.72
N ILE A 468 23.20 4.78 38.57
CA ILE A 468 23.59 4.16 37.30
C ILE A 468 25.03 4.57 36.99
N GLU A 469 25.33 5.86 36.91
CA GLU A 469 26.67 6.38 36.60
C GLU A 469 27.76 5.80 37.52
N ARG A 470 27.49 5.70 38.82
CA ARG A 470 28.42 5.10 39.80
C ARG A 470 28.72 3.63 39.51
N ASN A 471 27.72 2.83 39.14
CA ASN A 471 27.87 1.39 38.95
C ASN A 471 28.26 1.00 37.52
N MET A 472 28.09 1.90 36.54
CA MET A 472 28.40 1.64 35.14
C MET A 472 29.86 1.23 34.88
N ILE A 473 30.81 1.59 35.76
CA ILE A 473 32.22 1.16 35.67
C ILE A 473 32.33 -0.38 35.65
N ASN A 474 31.41 -1.08 36.30
CA ASN A 474 31.41 -2.54 36.44
C ASN A 474 30.54 -3.26 35.40
N TYR A 475 29.91 -2.53 34.47
CA TYR A 475 28.93 -3.07 33.53
C TYR A 475 29.21 -2.69 32.09
N LYS A 476 28.98 -3.64 31.17
CA LYS A 476 29.15 -3.41 29.72
C LYS A 476 28.05 -2.52 29.12
N SER A 477 26.89 -2.43 29.76
CA SER A 477 25.75 -1.65 29.28
C SER A 477 24.82 -1.25 30.42
N ILE A 478 24.08 -0.16 30.23
CA ILE A 478 23.02 0.28 31.17
C ILE A 478 21.94 -0.80 31.29
N SER A 479 21.57 -1.46 30.19
CA SER A 479 20.57 -2.54 30.20
C SER A 479 20.94 -3.65 31.18
N ASN A 480 22.19 -4.13 31.15
CA ASN A 480 22.63 -5.23 32.00
C ASN A 480 22.56 -4.84 33.47
N PHE A 481 23.02 -3.64 33.80
CA PHE A 481 22.96 -3.14 35.17
C PHE A 481 21.50 -3.02 35.67
N LEU A 482 20.60 -2.45 34.87
CA LEU A 482 19.20 -2.31 35.26
C LEU A 482 18.49 -3.66 35.42
N LEU A 483 18.89 -4.70 34.68
CA LEU A 483 18.36 -6.06 34.85
C LEU A 483 18.80 -6.67 36.18
N ASP A 484 20.09 -6.60 36.52
CA ASP A 484 20.59 -7.10 37.80
C ASP A 484 19.98 -6.31 38.96
N TRP A 485 19.83 -5.00 38.81
CA TRP A 485 19.21 -4.16 39.83
C TRP A 485 17.72 -4.49 40.02
N ASP A 486 17.00 -4.76 38.93
CA ASP A 486 15.60 -5.21 38.99
C ASP A 486 15.47 -6.57 39.69
N ASP A 487 16.37 -7.51 39.40
CA ASP A 487 16.44 -8.83 40.04
C ASP A 487 16.70 -8.71 41.54
N TYR A 488 17.70 -7.91 41.93
CA TYR A 488 17.98 -7.60 43.33
C TYR A 488 16.77 -7.01 44.05
N ILE A 489 16.07 -6.02 43.45
CA ILE A 489 14.90 -5.40 44.07
C ILE A 489 13.74 -6.40 44.20
N LYS A 490 13.57 -7.34 43.25
CA LYS A 490 12.56 -8.41 43.38
C LYS A 490 12.88 -9.34 44.53
N ASN A 491 14.13 -9.81 44.61
CA ASN A 491 14.56 -10.70 45.68
C ASN A 491 14.50 -10.00 47.05
N ALA A 492 14.89 -8.73 47.13
CA ALA A 492 14.76 -7.94 48.35
C ALA A 492 13.30 -7.80 48.81
N LYS A 493 12.34 -7.66 47.88
CA LYS A 493 10.91 -7.67 48.21
C LYS A 493 10.42 -9.04 48.68
N GLU A 494 10.90 -10.13 48.09
CA GLU A 494 10.57 -11.52 48.50
C GLU A 494 11.13 -11.85 49.90
N LEU A 495 12.18 -11.15 50.32
CA LEU A 495 12.71 -11.13 51.70
C LEU A 495 12.07 -10.06 52.60
N GLU A 496 10.99 -9.41 52.13
CA GLU A 496 10.24 -8.40 52.89
C GLU A 496 11.06 -7.16 53.29
N TYR A 497 12.15 -6.85 52.57
CA TYR A 497 12.92 -5.63 52.81
C TYR A 497 12.14 -4.38 52.36
N ASP A 498 12.24 -3.30 53.14
CA ASP A 498 11.68 -2.00 52.75
C ASP A 498 12.55 -1.34 51.67
N ILE A 499 12.10 -1.46 50.42
CA ILE A 499 12.74 -0.88 49.23
C ILE A 499 12.79 0.66 49.26
N LYS A 500 12.00 1.34 50.10
CA LYS A 500 12.09 2.80 50.23
C LYS A 500 13.33 3.23 51.01
N LEU A 501 13.95 2.33 51.78
CA LEU A 501 15.18 2.63 52.50
C LEU A 501 16.33 2.84 51.53
N LYS A 502 17.04 3.96 51.69
CA LYS A 502 18.16 4.34 50.81
C LYS A 502 19.26 3.26 50.76
N SER A 503 19.54 2.61 51.88
CA SER A 503 20.54 1.53 51.97
C SER A 503 20.13 0.26 51.19
N ILE A 504 18.83 0.03 51.04
CA ILE A 504 18.28 -1.10 50.28
C ILE A 504 18.12 -0.71 48.81
N LEU A 505 17.60 0.47 48.49
CA LEU A 505 17.45 0.89 47.09
C LEU A 505 18.80 1.17 46.41
N TYR A 506 19.75 1.74 47.16
CA TYR A 506 21.06 2.18 46.68
C TYR A 506 22.19 1.60 47.55
N PRO A 507 22.40 0.27 47.55
CA PRO A 507 23.48 -0.34 48.30
C PRO A 507 24.83 0.23 47.85
N ASN A 508 25.71 0.47 48.81
CA ASN A 508 27.03 1.06 48.56
C ASN A 508 27.91 0.14 47.70
N ASP A 509 27.86 -1.16 47.97
CA ASP A 509 28.46 -2.21 47.16
C ASP A 509 27.32 -3.04 46.58
N PHE A 510 26.95 -2.72 45.34
CA PHE A 510 25.81 -3.36 44.66
C PHE A 510 26.03 -4.86 44.49
N LYS A 511 27.22 -5.28 44.07
CA LYS A 511 27.53 -6.68 43.79
C LYS A 511 27.39 -7.52 45.06
N LYS A 512 28.02 -7.08 46.15
CA LYS A 512 27.93 -7.78 47.45
C LYS A 512 26.50 -7.87 47.98
N ALA A 513 25.70 -6.80 47.79
CA ALA A 513 24.31 -6.79 48.22
C ALA A 513 23.42 -7.72 47.36
N HIS A 514 23.66 -7.74 46.05
CA HIS A 514 22.99 -8.65 45.10
C HIS A 514 23.27 -10.11 45.46
N ASP A 515 24.55 -10.50 45.55
CA ASP A 515 24.98 -11.87 45.86
C ASP A 515 24.37 -12.37 47.18
N ARG A 516 24.37 -11.52 48.22
CA ARG A 516 23.80 -11.86 49.53
C ARG A 516 22.30 -12.14 49.46
N VAL A 517 21.54 -11.30 48.75
CA VAL A 517 20.08 -11.44 48.65
C VAL A 517 19.71 -12.68 47.81
N VAL A 518 20.47 -12.97 46.75
CA VAL A 518 20.31 -14.19 45.96
C VAL A 518 20.55 -15.44 46.81
N GLU A 519 21.61 -15.45 47.62
CA GLU A 519 21.91 -16.56 48.54
C GLU A 519 20.79 -16.79 49.56
N LEU A 520 20.28 -15.72 50.16
CA LEU A 520 19.16 -15.80 51.12
C LEU A 520 17.88 -16.36 50.50
N ILE A 521 17.54 -15.94 49.27
CA ILE A 521 16.38 -16.48 48.54
C ILE A 521 16.58 -17.96 48.20
N ARG A 522 17.78 -18.37 47.79
CA ARG A 522 18.09 -19.77 47.53
C ARG A 522 17.92 -20.62 48.79
N ASN A 523 18.46 -20.17 49.93
CA ASN A 523 18.32 -20.87 51.21
C ASN A 523 16.85 -20.96 51.66
N LYS A 524 16.06 -19.90 51.47
CA LYS A 524 14.61 -19.90 51.75
C LYS A 524 13.87 -20.94 50.91
N LYS A 525 14.14 -20.99 49.59
CA LYS A 525 13.53 -21.97 48.67
C LYS A 525 13.94 -23.39 49.00
N ASP A 526 15.21 -23.62 49.32
CA ASP A 526 15.71 -24.94 49.71
C ASP A 526 15.07 -25.42 51.03
N ALA A 527 14.82 -24.51 51.99
CA ALA A 527 14.13 -24.82 53.24
C ALA A 527 12.63 -25.13 53.02
N GLU A 528 11.91 -24.29 52.27
CA GLU A 528 10.50 -24.52 51.90
C GLU A 528 10.30 -25.82 51.11
N GLN A 529 11.28 -26.20 50.28
CA GLN A 529 11.26 -27.45 49.54
C GLN A 529 11.45 -28.65 50.48
N ARG A 530 12.35 -28.57 51.46
CA ARG A 530 12.54 -29.63 52.48
C ARG A 530 11.28 -29.84 53.33
N GLU A 531 10.58 -28.76 53.70
CA GLU A 531 9.32 -28.82 54.43
C GLU A 531 8.15 -29.40 53.60
N ARG A 532 8.20 -29.32 52.26
CA ARG A 532 7.18 -29.92 51.38
C ARG A 532 7.38 -31.41 51.09
N TYR A 533 8.58 -31.95 51.34
CA TYR A 533 8.93 -33.36 51.16
C TYR A 533 9.07 -34.12 52.48
N MET A 534 8.80 -33.46 53.62
CA MET A 534 8.44 -34.08 54.90
C MET A 534 6.92 -34.09 55.00
#